data_AF-A0AAW2Q1Y4-F1
#
_entry.id   AF-A0AAW2Q1Y4-F1
#
_cell.length_a   1.000
_cell.length_b   1.000
_cell.length_c   1.000
_cell.angle_alpha   90.00
_cell.angle_beta   90.00
_cell.angle_gamma   90.00
#
_symmetry.space_group_name_H-M   'P 1'
#
loop_
_entity.id
_entity.type
_entity.pdbx_description
1 polymer ?
#
loop_
_entity_poly.entity_id
_entity_poly.type
_entity_poly.pdbx_seq_one_letter_code
_entity_poly.pdbx_strand_id
1 'polypeptide(L)'
;MNPKSINLNLEKCISKDAYPAKAAYVGLAPPEKMDRGKENLRNSNTDCDIDVGELTYEPPRNGPTLWEIGIPDRTAAEFNVPDPNPMYINKLYVNHPDRFRQYGLWERYTDLYPDKDLVYTVGVSDYRKDWFYAQVTSRVFLCRRIGDNSYKSTTWQIKFNITTVDEGGTYTLRLALASAHNSELQVRVNDSDADPPLFSTGVIGADNAIARHGIHGIYWLFNVDIPAAQLMHGENTIYLTQAKSSSPFQGIMYDYIRLEGPSPINSYT
;
A
#
# COMPACT_ATOMS: atom_id res chain seq x y z
N MET A 1 -70.21 -7.06 -7.08
CA MET A 1 -69.26 -5.94 -7.00
C MET A 1 -67.86 -6.53 -7.01
N ASN A 2 -67.20 -6.49 -8.17
CA ASN A 2 -65.81 -6.91 -8.33
C ASN A 2 -64.88 -5.87 -7.70
N PRO A 3 -63.90 -6.26 -6.87
CA PRO A 3 -62.81 -5.37 -6.51
C PRO A 3 -61.85 -5.22 -7.70
N LYS A 4 -61.53 -3.97 -8.00
CA LYS A 4 -60.66 -3.50 -9.08
C LYS A 4 -59.25 -4.06 -8.95
N SER A 5 -58.74 -4.59 -10.06
CA SER A 5 -57.33 -4.87 -10.32
C SER A 5 -56.48 -3.60 -10.19
N ILE A 6 -55.45 -3.63 -9.35
CA ILE A 6 -54.35 -2.65 -9.37
C ILE A 6 -53.16 -3.34 -10.05
N ASN A 7 -52.98 -3.02 -11.34
CA ASN A 7 -51.75 -3.29 -12.07
C ASN A 7 -50.69 -2.29 -11.59
N LEU A 8 -49.76 -2.74 -10.75
CA LEU A 8 -48.52 -2.01 -10.48
C LEU A 8 -47.46 -2.51 -11.45
N ASN A 9 -47.13 -1.64 -12.42
CA ASN A 9 -46.07 -1.82 -13.41
C ASN A 9 -44.74 -2.20 -12.76
N LEU A 10 -44.41 -3.49 -12.72
CA LEU A 10 -43.06 -3.99 -12.42
C LEU A 10 -42.05 -3.73 -13.55
N GLU A 11 -42.50 -3.29 -14.73
CA GLU A 11 -41.63 -3.11 -15.90
C GLU A 11 -40.75 -1.85 -15.86
N LYS A 12 -40.93 -0.96 -14.88
CA LYS A 12 -40.18 0.32 -14.85
C LYS A 12 -38.79 0.25 -14.21
N CYS A 13 -38.41 -0.88 -13.60
CA CYS A 13 -37.16 -1.01 -12.85
C CYS A 13 -36.06 -1.82 -13.59
N ILE A 14 -36.33 -2.32 -14.79
CA ILE A 14 -35.33 -3.09 -15.55
C ILE A 14 -34.69 -2.16 -16.58
N SER A 15 -33.52 -1.61 -16.25
CA SER A 15 -32.57 -1.21 -17.28
C SER A 15 -32.22 -2.46 -18.10
N LYS A 16 -32.58 -2.50 -19.38
CA LYS A 16 -32.16 -3.55 -20.31
C LYS A 16 -30.68 -3.45 -20.69
N ASP A 17 -30.02 -2.41 -20.22
CA ASP A 17 -28.59 -2.25 -20.36
C ASP A 17 -27.92 -2.75 -19.09
N ALA A 18 -27.38 -3.96 -19.17
CA ALA A 18 -26.43 -4.49 -18.20
C ALA A 18 -25.17 -3.63 -18.29
N TYR A 19 -25.07 -2.59 -17.46
CA TYR A 19 -23.80 -1.93 -17.22
C TYR A 19 -22.93 -2.92 -16.45
N PRO A 20 -21.79 -3.39 -17.02
CA PRO A 20 -20.87 -4.20 -16.25
C PRO A 20 -20.44 -3.38 -15.04
N ALA A 21 -20.48 -3.99 -13.85
CA ALA A 21 -19.96 -3.40 -12.62
C ALA A 21 -18.46 -3.13 -12.80
N LYS A 22 -18.11 -1.98 -13.37
CA LYS A 22 -16.75 -1.48 -13.45
C LYS A 22 -16.54 -0.56 -12.25
N ALA A 23 -15.70 -1.08 -11.35
CA ALA A 23 -14.94 -0.34 -10.34
C ALA A 23 -15.72 0.21 -9.14
N ALA A 24 -16.17 -0.69 -8.26
CA ALA A 24 -15.93 -0.50 -6.83
C ALA A 24 -14.80 -1.45 -6.44
N TYR A 25 -13.56 -0.93 -6.37
CA TYR A 25 -12.47 -1.68 -5.75
C TYR A 25 -12.80 -1.73 -4.26
N VAL A 26 -13.23 -2.90 -3.77
CA VAL A 26 -13.39 -3.18 -2.33
C VAL A 26 -12.02 -3.57 -1.78
N GLY A 27 -11.73 -3.16 -0.54
CA GLY A 27 -10.40 -3.19 0.08
C GLY A 27 -9.74 -4.57 0.07
N LEU A 28 -8.41 -4.59 0.15
CA LEU A 28 -7.69 -5.81 0.51
C LEU A 28 -8.12 -6.16 1.94
N ALA A 29 -8.52 -7.38 2.24
CA ALA A 29 -8.89 -7.78 3.60
C ALA A 29 -7.81 -8.71 4.19
N PRO A 30 -7.57 -8.66 5.52
CA PRO A 30 -6.66 -9.59 6.18
C PRO A 30 -7.04 -11.06 5.93
N PRO A 31 -6.09 -12.02 6.07
CA PRO A 31 -6.32 -13.46 5.87
C PRO A 31 -7.55 -14.05 6.56
N GLU A 32 -7.95 -13.47 7.70
CA GLU A 32 -9.03 -14.00 8.54
C GLU A 32 -10.36 -13.22 8.42
N LYS A 33 -10.42 -12.17 7.60
CA LYS A 33 -11.60 -11.31 7.50
C LYS A 33 -12.20 -11.34 6.09
N MET A 34 -13.29 -12.09 5.96
CA MET A 34 -14.24 -11.96 4.86
C MET A 34 -15.07 -10.70 5.13
N ASP A 35 -15.05 -9.72 4.23
CA ASP A 35 -15.88 -8.53 4.40
C ASP A 35 -17.32 -8.86 3.96
N ARG A 36 -18.26 -8.65 4.87
CA ARG A 36 -19.70 -8.93 4.68
C ARG A 36 -20.49 -7.68 4.99
N GLY A 37 -21.11 -7.11 3.96
CA GLY A 37 -21.91 -5.89 4.05
C GLY A 37 -23.25 -6.04 3.34
N LYS A 38 -24.28 -5.39 3.87
CA LYS A 38 -25.50 -5.10 3.12
C LYS A 38 -25.32 -3.76 2.42
N GLU A 39 -25.33 -3.75 1.10
CA GLU A 39 -25.28 -2.52 0.32
C GLU A 39 -26.64 -2.26 -0.34
N ASN A 40 -26.98 -0.99 -0.50
CA ASN A 40 -28.12 -0.53 -1.30
C ASN A 40 -27.58 0.49 -2.31
N LEU A 41 -27.84 0.25 -3.60
CA LEU A 41 -27.50 1.21 -4.65
C LEU A 41 -28.71 2.08 -4.94
N ARG A 42 -28.54 3.40 -4.87
CA ARG A 42 -29.59 4.38 -5.13
C ARG A 42 -29.41 4.97 -6.52
N ASN A 43 -30.37 4.74 -7.42
CA ASN A 43 -30.34 5.33 -8.76
C ASN A 43 -30.71 6.81 -8.69
N SER A 44 -29.86 7.71 -9.20
CA SER A 44 -30.15 9.16 -9.17
C SER A 44 -31.28 9.57 -10.13
N ASN A 45 -31.69 8.70 -11.06
CA ASN A 45 -32.70 9.00 -12.07
C ASN A 45 -34.08 8.39 -11.76
N THR A 46 -34.17 7.51 -10.75
CA THR A 46 -35.43 6.92 -10.26
C THR A 46 -35.28 6.69 -8.76
N ASP A 47 -36.23 7.15 -7.93
CA ASP A 47 -36.29 6.89 -6.48
C ASP A 47 -36.65 5.42 -6.22
N CYS A 48 -35.76 4.53 -6.66
CA CYS A 48 -35.83 3.09 -6.54
C CYS A 48 -34.52 2.64 -5.90
N ASP A 49 -34.64 2.09 -4.69
CA ASP A 49 -33.53 1.43 -4.03
C ASP A 49 -33.39 0.03 -4.63
N ILE A 50 -32.19 -0.28 -5.12
CA ILE A 50 -31.84 -1.61 -5.58
C ILE A 50 -31.14 -2.30 -4.40
N ASP A 51 -31.84 -3.26 -3.79
CA ASP A 51 -31.27 -4.18 -2.81
C ASP A 51 -30.36 -5.15 -3.55
N VAL A 52 -29.05 -5.06 -3.31
CA VAL A 52 -28.05 -5.96 -3.90
C VAL A 52 -27.74 -7.16 -3.00
N GLY A 53 -28.47 -7.30 -1.89
CA GLY A 53 -28.31 -8.40 -0.94
C GLY A 53 -27.02 -8.30 -0.11
N GLU A 54 -26.65 -9.44 0.48
CA GLU A 54 -25.39 -9.57 1.22
C GLU A 54 -24.24 -9.76 0.23
N LEU A 55 -23.36 -8.76 0.15
CA LEU A 55 -22.15 -8.84 -0.64
C LEU A 55 -21.03 -9.39 0.23
N THR A 56 -20.38 -10.43 -0.29
CA THR A 56 -19.23 -11.05 0.34
C THR A 56 -18.02 -10.83 -0.56
N TYR A 57 -17.00 -10.15 -0.04
CA TYR A 57 -15.77 -9.89 -0.77
C TYR A 57 -14.63 -10.75 -0.23
N GLU A 58 -14.06 -11.56 -1.12
CA GLU A 58 -12.82 -12.29 -0.88
C GLU A 58 -11.67 -11.59 -1.61
N PRO A 59 -10.65 -11.10 -0.90
CA PRO A 59 -9.51 -10.46 -1.53
C PRO A 59 -8.79 -11.45 -2.46
N PRO A 60 -8.46 -11.07 -3.71
CA PRO A 60 -7.74 -11.95 -4.61
C PRO A 60 -6.38 -12.36 -4.01
N ARG A 61 -6.11 -13.67 -4.01
CA ARG A 61 -4.87 -14.29 -3.55
C ARG A 61 -4.31 -15.18 -4.66
N ASN A 62 -3.03 -15.06 -4.94
CA ASN A 62 -2.37 -15.89 -5.93
C ASN A 62 -1.84 -17.20 -5.32
N GLY A 63 -1.63 -17.26 -4.01
CA GLY A 63 -1.11 -18.43 -3.32
C GLY A 63 -1.05 -18.24 -1.79
N PRO A 64 -0.41 -19.16 -1.05
CA PRO A 64 -0.26 -19.05 0.39
C PRO A 64 0.56 -17.82 0.76
N THR A 65 0.13 -17.08 1.80
CA THR A 65 0.87 -15.93 2.29
C THR A 65 2.11 -16.38 3.07
N LEU A 66 3.29 -15.94 2.65
CA LEU A 66 4.54 -16.20 3.37
C LEU A 66 4.68 -15.23 4.54
N TRP A 67 4.42 -13.95 4.27
CA TRP A 67 4.44 -12.88 5.26
C TRP A 67 3.70 -11.66 4.75
N GLU A 68 3.33 -10.78 5.69
CA GLU A 68 2.64 -9.53 5.44
C GLU A 68 3.12 -8.44 6.40
N ILE A 69 2.97 -7.18 5.97
CA ILE A 69 3.35 -5.97 6.72
C ILE A 69 2.19 -4.98 6.57
N GLY A 70 1.68 -4.47 7.70
CA GLY A 70 0.57 -3.51 7.73
C GLY A 70 -0.81 -4.15 7.81
N ILE A 71 -1.84 -3.31 7.71
CA ILE A 71 -3.26 -3.65 7.70
C ILE A 71 -3.83 -3.08 6.40
N PRO A 72 -4.52 -3.89 5.58
CA PRO A 72 -5.00 -3.41 4.29
C PRO A 72 -6.27 -2.55 4.40
N ASP A 73 -6.19 -1.37 5.01
CA ASP A 73 -7.30 -0.44 5.23
C ASP A 73 -7.17 0.88 4.44
N ARG A 74 -6.20 0.93 3.52
CA ARG A 74 -5.83 2.06 2.64
C ARG A 74 -5.23 3.25 3.37
N THR A 75 -4.74 3.06 4.60
CA THR A 75 -4.01 4.09 5.32
C THR A 75 -2.65 3.60 5.77
N ALA A 76 -1.78 4.54 6.12
CA ALA A 76 -0.48 4.27 6.72
C ALA A 76 -0.51 4.48 8.25
N ALA A 77 -1.70 4.51 8.86
CA ALA A 77 -1.92 5.01 10.23
C ALA A 77 -1.38 4.08 11.32
N GLU A 78 -1.23 2.81 11.01
CA GLU A 78 -0.68 1.78 11.89
C GLU A 78 0.85 1.77 11.93
N PHE A 79 1.51 2.39 10.95
CA PHE A 79 2.97 2.46 10.88
C PHE A 79 3.55 3.50 11.84
N ASN A 80 4.86 3.46 12.05
CA ASN A 80 5.54 4.31 13.01
C ASN A 80 5.59 5.77 12.54
N VAL A 81 4.82 6.61 13.24
CA VAL A 81 4.92 8.07 13.19
C VAL A 81 5.95 8.53 14.23
N PRO A 82 7.07 9.16 13.82
CA PRO A 82 8.14 9.53 14.73
C PRO A 82 7.72 10.66 15.67
N ASP A 83 8.49 10.85 16.75
CA ASP A 83 8.34 12.06 17.56
C ASP A 83 8.78 13.30 16.77
N PRO A 84 8.00 14.40 16.85
CA PRO A 84 8.33 15.64 16.16
C PRO A 84 9.59 16.27 16.75
N ASN A 85 10.18 17.21 16.01
CA ASN A 85 11.27 18.01 16.54
C ASN A 85 10.77 18.81 17.78
N PRO A 86 11.40 18.67 18.97
CA PRO A 86 10.96 19.36 20.18
C PRO A 86 10.90 20.89 20.04
N MET A 87 11.69 21.48 19.13
CA MET A 87 11.71 22.92 18.88
C MET A 87 10.45 23.44 18.18
N TYR A 88 9.76 22.58 17.40
CA TYR A 88 8.63 22.95 16.54
C TYR A 88 7.34 22.20 16.90
N ILE A 89 7.28 21.61 18.10
CA ILE A 89 6.17 20.76 18.51
C ILE A 89 4.86 21.55 18.61
N ASN A 90 3.83 21.07 17.91
CA ASN A 90 2.48 21.57 18.10
C ASN A 90 1.85 20.87 19.31
N LYS A 91 1.57 21.64 20.37
CA LYS A 91 0.99 21.14 21.62
C LYS A 91 -0.38 20.48 21.45
N LEU A 92 -1.13 20.82 20.39
CA LEU A 92 -2.44 20.21 20.11
C LEU A 92 -2.36 18.71 19.82
N TYR A 93 -1.25 18.25 19.24
CA TYR A 93 -1.09 16.85 18.81
C TYR A 93 -0.14 16.05 19.70
N VAL A 94 0.17 16.56 20.90
CA VAL A 94 0.94 15.80 21.91
C VAL A 94 0.01 14.78 22.54
N ASN A 95 0.40 13.50 22.58
CA ASN A 95 -0.41 12.38 23.07
C ASN A 95 -1.79 12.25 22.39
N HIS A 96 -1.90 12.74 21.14
CA HIS A 96 -3.11 12.67 20.33
C HIS A 96 -3.07 11.45 19.41
N PRO A 97 -4.18 10.78 19.06
CA PRO A 97 -4.17 9.68 18.09
C PRO A 97 -3.60 10.11 16.73
N ASP A 98 -3.97 11.31 16.25
CA ASP A 98 -3.46 11.90 15.01
C ASP A 98 -2.05 12.51 15.14
N ARG A 99 -1.08 11.77 15.67
CA ARG A 99 0.33 12.24 15.80
C ARG A 99 0.91 12.68 14.46
N PHE A 100 0.45 12.06 13.37
CA PHE A 100 0.87 12.36 12.00
C PHE A 100 0.56 13.80 11.56
N ARG A 101 -0.27 14.56 12.31
CA ARG A 101 -0.58 15.97 12.03
C ARG A 101 0.50 16.96 12.48
N GLN A 102 1.55 16.49 13.16
CA GLN A 102 2.70 17.33 13.51
C GLN A 102 3.46 17.76 12.24
N TYR A 103 3.91 19.02 12.20
CA TYR A 103 4.69 19.54 11.09
C TYR A 103 6.12 18.98 11.10
N GLY A 104 6.68 18.70 9.92
CA GLY A 104 8.09 18.34 9.75
C GLY A 104 8.44 16.89 10.06
N LEU A 105 7.45 16.00 10.21
CA LEU A 105 7.70 14.58 10.53
C LEU A 105 8.50 13.86 9.44
N TRP A 106 8.35 14.23 8.16
CA TRP A 106 9.15 13.65 7.08
C TRP A 106 10.65 13.94 7.23
N GLU A 107 11.03 15.11 7.76
CA GLU A 107 12.43 15.46 7.97
C GLU A 107 13.10 14.57 9.02
N ARG A 108 12.31 14.08 9.99
CA ARG A 108 12.77 13.19 11.06
C ARG A 108 13.31 11.87 10.53
N TYR A 109 12.94 11.47 9.31
CA TYR A 109 13.53 10.29 8.68
C TYR A 109 15.07 10.41 8.60
N THR A 110 15.59 11.58 8.21
CA THR A 110 17.05 11.79 8.13
C THR A 110 17.72 11.78 9.50
N ASP A 111 17.02 12.27 10.53
CA ASP A 111 17.53 12.27 11.90
C ASP A 111 17.60 10.86 12.51
N LEU A 112 16.63 10.00 12.17
CA LEU A 112 16.55 8.63 12.67
C LEU A 112 17.40 7.65 11.86
N TYR A 113 17.62 7.95 10.58
CA TYR A 113 18.36 7.12 9.62
C TYR A 113 19.53 7.91 9.00
N PRO A 114 20.53 8.35 9.80
CA PRO A 114 21.60 9.21 9.31
C PRO A 114 22.56 8.48 8.35
N ASP A 115 22.89 7.23 8.67
CA ASP A 115 23.93 6.46 7.96
C ASP A 115 23.35 5.42 7.01
N LYS A 116 22.21 4.82 7.36
CA LYS A 116 21.56 3.73 6.63
C LYS A 116 20.06 3.90 6.66
N ASP A 117 19.43 3.52 5.57
CA ASP A 117 17.97 3.47 5.44
C ASP A 117 17.35 2.32 6.26
N LEU A 118 16.03 2.35 6.36
CA LEU A 118 15.22 1.38 7.09
C LEU A 118 15.49 -0.07 6.67
N VAL A 119 15.72 -0.94 7.66
CA VAL A 119 15.85 -2.39 7.48
C VAL A 119 14.80 -3.07 8.35
N TYR A 120 13.86 -3.76 7.72
CA TYR A 120 12.79 -4.50 8.35
C TYR A 120 13.06 -6.01 8.23
N THR A 121 13.05 -6.73 9.35
CA THR A 121 13.27 -8.19 9.36
C THR A 121 11.96 -8.90 9.71
N VAL A 122 11.40 -9.64 8.76
CA VAL A 122 10.15 -10.39 8.93
C VAL A 122 10.28 -11.37 10.09
N GLY A 123 9.28 -11.36 10.99
CA GLY A 123 9.25 -12.19 12.19
C GLY A 123 10.06 -11.64 13.39
N VAL A 124 10.80 -10.54 13.22
CA VAL A 124 11.57 -9.89 14.29
C VAL A 124 11.12 -8.44 14.50
N SER A 125 10.99 -7.68 13.42
CA SER A 125 10.56 -6.28 13.44
C SER A 125 9.05 -6.15 13.65
N ASP A 126 8.61 -5.07 14.30
CA ASP A 126 7.22 -4.69 14.51
C ASP A 126 6.88 -3.51 13.60
N TYR A 127 6.00 -3.69 12.60
CA TYR A 127 5.65 -2.62 11.66
C TYR A 127 5.08 -1.37 12.34
N ARG A 128 4.53 -1.47 13.55
CA ARG A 128 4.02 -0.31 14.29
C ARG A 128 5.12 0.59 14.84
N LYS A 129 6.37 0.10 14.87
CA LYS A 129 7.53 0.76 15.50
C LYS A 129 8.71 0.89 14.55
N ASP A 130 8.98 -0.15 13.78
CA ASP A 130 10.17 -0.28 12.96
C ASP A 130 9.91 0.07 11.49
N TRP A 131 8.63 0.18 11.10
CA TRP A 131 8.25 0.63 9.76
C TRP A 131 7.86 2.10 9.79
N PHE A 132 8.67 2.97 9.19
CA PHE A 132 8.40 4.40 9.16
C PHE A 132 7.15 4.71 8.30
N TYR A 133 6.31 5.66 8.71
CA TYR A 133 5.00 5.89 8.08
C TYR A 133 5.06 6.31 6.59
N ALA A 134 6.18 6.88 6.14
CA ALA A 134 6.37 7.32 4.75
C ALA A 134 7.83 7.15 4.29
N GLN A 135 8.05 6.45 3.18
CA GLN A 135 9.35 6.42 2.52
C GLN A 135 9.57 7.73 1.78
N VAL A 136 10.37 8.61 2.39
CA VAL A 136 10.67 9.96 1.91
C VAL A 136 12.13 10.07 1.48
N THR A 137 12.46 11.18 0.82
CA THR A 137 13.85 11.51 0.51
C THR A 137 14.63 11.82 1.78
N SER A 138 15.91 11.44 1.80
CA SER A 138 16.81 11.73 2.92
C SER A 138 17.60 13.01 2.61
N ARG A 139 17.72 13.91 3.59
CA ARG A 139 18.41 15.19 3.42
C ARG A 139 19.92 15.01 3.53
N VAL A 140 20.66 15.63 2.62
CA VAL A 140 22.14 15.64 2.65
C VAL A 140 22.61 16.94 3.32
N PHE A 141 22.99 16.87 4.60
CA PHE A 141 23.43 18.03 5.37
C PHE A 141 24.77 18.64 4.92
N LEU A 142 25.54 17.93 4.09
CA LEU A 142 26.83 18.39 3.57
C LEU A 142 26.74 19.22 2.29
N CYS A 143 25.55 19.45 1.73
CA CYS A 143 25.36 20.34 0.57
C CYS A 143 25.66 21.79 0.96
N ARG A 144 26.85 22.27 0.56
CA ARG A 144 27.37 23.62 0.88
C ARG A 144 27.12 24.65 -0.23
N ARG A 145 26.64 24.23 -1.41
CA ARG A 145 26.39 25.13 -2.55
C ARG A 145 24.92 25.15 -2.92
N ILE A 146 24.43 26.33 -3.27
CA ILE A 146 23.11 26.55 -3.86
C ILE A 146 23.12 25.84 -5.24
N GLY A 147 22.32 24.78 -5.39
CA GLY A 147 22.21 23.99 -6.62
C GLY A 147 22.66 22.53 -6.51
N ASP A 148 23.34 22.13 -5.42
CA ASP A 148 23.56 20.71 -5.13
C ASP A 148 22.24 20.08 -4.67
N ASN A 149 21.90 18.91 -5.20
CA ASN A 149 20.64 18.23 -4.87
C ASN A 149 20.66 17.84 -3.39
N SER A 150 19.99 18.63 -2.54
CA SER A 150 20.03 18.51 -1.08
C SER A 150 19.33 17.26 -0.53
N TYR A 151 18.86 16.39 -1.42
CA TYR A 151 18.10 15.20 -1.11
C TYR A 151 18.66 14.01 -1.89
N LYS A 152 18.70 12.85 -1.24
CA LYS A 152 19.04 11.55 -1.83
C LYS A 152 17.83 10.63 -1.82
N SER A 153 17.79 9.71 -2.79
CA SER A 153 16.85 8.58 -2.81
C SER A 153 17.05 7.72 -1.56
N THR A 154 16.01 6.97 -1.19
CA THR A 154 16.06 6.05 -0.06
C THR A 154 15.71 4.64 -0.50
N THR A 155 16.40 3.67 0.07
CA THR A 155 16.23 2.24 -0.25
C THR A 155 15.97 1.46 1.02
N TRP A 156 14.72 1.05 1.22
CA TRP A 156 14.31 0.23 2.34
C TRP A 156 14.56 -1.24 2.05
N GLN A 157 14.91 -2.01 3.09
CA GLN A 157 15.20 -3.43 2.97
C GLN A 157 14.16 -4.24 3.75
N ILE A 158 13.57 -5.24 3.11
CA ILE A 158 12.75 -6.25 3.77
C ILE A 158 13.53 -7.56 3.74
N LYS A 159 14.01 -7.99 4.89
CA LYS A 159 14.71 -9.26 5.09
C LYS A 159 13.75 -10.33 5.55
N PHE A 160 13.79 -11.50 4.93
CA PHE A 160 12.93 -12.62 5.25
C PHE A 160 13.61 -13.94 4.94
N ASN A 161 13.12 -15.02 5.53
CA ASN A 161 13.68 -16.36 5.35
C ASN A 161 12.69 -17.25 4.60
N ILE A 162 13.18 -18.02 3.63
CA ILE A 162 12.40 -19.04 2.91
C ILE A 162 13.03 -20.41 3.17
N THR A 163 12.27 -21.32 3.77
CA THR A 163 12.73 -22.69 4.09
C THR A 163 12.78 -23.62 2.88
N THR A 164 11.84 -23.49 1.95
CA THR A 164 11.82 -24.27 0.71
C THR A 164 11.34 -23.37 -0.41
N VAL A 165 12.17 -23.19 -1.43
CA VAL A 165 11.80 -22.47 -2.65
C VAL A 165 11.18 -23.47 -3.61
N ASP A 166 10.01 -23.14 -4.14
CA ASP A 166 9.40 -23.88 -5.24
C ASP A 166 10.03 -23.43 -6.55
N GLU A 167 11.03 -24.17 -7.01
CA GLU A 167 11.90 -23.80 -8.14
C GLU A 167 11.14 -23.56 -9.46
N GLY A 168 9.95 -24.14 -9.62
CA GLY A 168 9.09 -23.95 -10.79
C GLY A 168 8.06 -22.83 -10.65
N GLY A 169 7.98 -22.20 -9.47
CA GLY A 169 6.94 -21.25 -9.10
C GLY A 169 7.29 -19.78 -9.38
N THR A 170 6.23 -18.97 -9.45
CA THR A 170 6.32 -17.51 -9.39
C THR A 170 5.71 -17.04 -8.09
N TYR A 171 6.48 -16.28 -7.31
CA TYR A 171 6.02 -15.64 -6.09
C TYR A 171 5.41 -14.28 -6.46
N THR A 172 4.38 -13.85 -5.75
CA THR A 172 3.74 -12.55 -6.00
C THR A 172 3.97 -11.62 -4.81
N LEU A 173 4.71 -10.54 -5.04
CA LEU A 173 4.81 -9.44 -4.09
C LEU A 173 3.73 -8.40 -4.38
N ARG A 174 2.80 -8.25 -3.44
CA ARG A 174 1.75 -7.24 -3.46
C ARG A 174 2.23 -5.98 -2.75
N LEU A 175 2.10 -4.83 -3.42
CA LEU A 175 2.44 -3.53 -2.89
C LEU A 175 1.21 -2.62 -2.96
N ALA A 176 0.57 -2.41 -1.82
CA ALA A 176 -0.48 -1.42 -1.65
C ALA A 176 0.09 -0.13 -1.06
N LEU A 177 -0.14 0.98 -1.74
CA LEU A 177 0.32 2.31 -1.32
C LEU A 177 -0.89 3.14 -0.94
N ALA A 178 -0.92 3.63 0.31
CA ALA A 178 -1.92 4.56 0.79
C ALA A 178 -1.83 5.93 0.09
N SER A 179 -0.63 6.32 -0.38
CA SER A 179 -0.37 7.59 -1.04
C SER A 179 0.99 7.59 -1.76
N ALA A 180 1.13 8.42 -2.79
CA ALA A 180 2.43 8.73 -3.40
C ALA A 180 2.47 10.19 -3.89
N HIS A 181 3.62 10.84 -3.75
CA HIS A 181 3.86 12.18 -4.31
C HIS A 181 5.10 12.18 -5.19
N ASN A 182 4.91 12.36 -6.51
CA ASN A 182 5.98 12.51 -7.51
C ASN A 182 7.15 11.53 -7.30
N SER A 183 6.82 10.27 -7.05
CA SER A 183 7.76 9.23 -6.62
C SER A 183 7.78 8.08 -7.59
N GLU A 184 8.90 7.37 -7.64
CA GLU A 184 9.05 6.15 -8.42
C GLU A 184 9.53 5.06 -7.47
N LEU A 185 8.74 4.01 -7.33
CA LEU A 185 9.08 2.83 -6.55
C LEU A 185 9.74 1.81 -7.46
N GLN A 186 10.97 1.42 -7.12
CA GLN A 186 11.69 0.33 -7.76
C GLN A 186 11.85 -0.83 -6.79
N VAL A 187 11.63 -2.04 -7.28
CA VAL A 187 11.77 -3.28 -6.52
C VAL A 187 12.95 -4.07 -7.06
N ARG A 188 13.82 -4.52 -6.17
CA ARG A 188 14.90 -5.48 -6.48
C ARG A 188 14.89 -6.60 -5.45
N VAL A 189 15.44 -7.75 -5.82
CA VAL A 189 15.46 -8.95 -4.98
C VAL A 189 16.88 -9.50 -4.95
N ASN A 190 17.43 -9.66 -3.74
CA ASN A 190 18.76 -10.18 -3.40
C ASN A 190 19.97 -9.41 -3.95
N ASP A 191 19.87 -8.80 -5.13
CA ASP A 191 20.85 -7.88 -5.69
C ASP A 191 20.31 -6.44 -5.66
N SER A 192 20.90 -5.58 -4.82
CA SER A 192 20.49 -4.18 -4.69
C SER A 192 20.85 -3.32 -5.89
N ASP A 193 21.81 -3.75 -6.70
CA ASP A 193 22.39 -2.98 -7.80
C ASP A 193 21.90 -3.48 -9.17
N ALA A 194 21.01 -4.48 -9.19
CA ALA A 194 20.42 -5.01 -10.41
C ALA A 194 19.83 -3.91 -11.32
N ASP A 195 20.24 -3.93 -12.59
CA ASP A 195 19.79 -3.02 -13.62
C ASP A 195 19.45 -3.81 -14.91
N PRO A 196 18.18 -3.79 -15.38
CA PRO A 196 17.05 -3.05 -14.81
C PRO A 196 16.58 -3.59 -13.45
N PRO A 197 15.88 -2.78 -12.63
CA PRO A 197 15.16 -3.30 -11.47
C PRO A 197 14.14 -4.35 -11.92
N LEU A 198 13.81 -5.30 -11.02
CA LEU A 198 12.79 -6.31 -11.31
C LEU A 198 11.45 -5.64 -11.65
N PHE A 199 11.13 -4.55 -10.96
CA PHE A 199 9.92 -3.77 -11.21
C PHE A 199 10.16 -2.29 -10.96
N SER A 200 9.53 -1.43 -11.77
CA SER A 200 9.41 0.01 -11.53
C SER A 200 7.98 0.45 -11.78
N THR A 201 7.45 1.30 -10.92
CA THR A 201 6.14 1.95 -11.12
C THR A 201 6.18 3.03 -12.19
N GLY A 202 7.36 3.49 -12.60
CA GLY A 202 7.53 4.82 -13.17
C GLY A 202 7.15 5.91 -12.15
N VAL A 203 7.07 7.17 -12.60
CA VAL A 203 6.65 8.27 -11.73
C VAL A 203 5.15 8.20 -11.48
N ILE A 204 4.77 8.03 -10.22
CA ILE A 204 3.39 7.94 -9.74
C ILE A 204 3.09 9.03 -8.71
N GLY A 205 1.80 9.22 -8.45
CA GLY A 205 1.31 10.12 -7.41
C GLY A 205 0.81 11.47 -7.93
N ALA A 206 1.24 12.54 -7.25
CA ALA A 206 0.75 13.93 -7.33
C ALA A 206 -0.36 14.29 -6.34
N ASP A 207 -0.63 13.42 -5.36
CA ASP A 207 -1.30 13.86 -4.13
C ASP A 207 -0.33 14.68 -3.26
N ASN A 208 -0.80 15.35 -2.20
CA ASN A 208 0.08 16.11 -1.31
C ASN A 208 -0.07 15.63 0.15
N ALA A 209 -0.34 14.34 0.37
CA ALA A 209 -0.64 13.83 1.71
C ALA A 209 0.49 14.11 2.70
N ILE A 210 1.74 13.79 2.35
CA ILE A 210 2.92 14.04 3.20
C ILE A 210 3.03 15.53 3.57
N ALA A 211 3.00 16.40 2.56
CA ALA A 211 3.14 17.86 2.76
C ALA A 211 1.96 18.49 3.54
N ARG A 212 0.79 17.84 3.54
CA ARG A 212 -0.42 18.29 4.24
C ARG A 212 -0.68 17.53 5.54
N HIS A 213 0.28 16.72 5.98
CA HIS A 213 0.20 15.91 7.19
C HIS A 213 -1.03 14.99 7.18
N GLY A 214 -1.31 14.42 6.02
CA GLY A 214 -2.24 13.32 5.84
C GLY A 214 -1.55 11.99 6.15
N ILE A 215 -2.35 10.92 6.12
CA ILE A 215 -1.89 9.56 6.36
C ILE A 215 -2.43 8.57 5.30
N HIS A 216 -3.04 9.13 4.25
CA HIS A 216 -3.49 8.46 3.04
C HIS A 216 -3.79 9.53 1.98
N GLY A 217 -3.93 9.11 0.72
CA GLY A 217 -4.11 9.96 -0.45
C GLY A 217 -4.69 9.16 -1.61
N ILE A 218 -4.07 9.27 -2.78
CA ILE A 218 -4.46 8.45 -3.93
C ILE A 218 -3.89 7.06 -3.74
N TYR A 219 -4.77 6.05 -3.76
CA TYR A 219 -4.39 4.67 -3.56
C TYR A 219 -3.78 4.04 -4.81
N TRP A 220 -2.73 3.23 -4.63
CA TRP A 220 -2.09 2.46 -5.70
C TRP A 220 -1.93 1.00 -5.27
N LEU A 221 -2.08 0.09 -6.24
CA LEU A 221 -1.91 -1.33 -6.02
C LEU A 221 -1.06 -1.92 -7.16
N PHE A 222 0.03 -2.57 -6.79
CA PHE A 222 0.92 -3.26 -7.72
C PHE A 222 1.09 -4.72 -7.31
N ASN A 223 1.18 -5.59 -8.31
CA ASN A 223 1.58 -6.98 -8.15
C ASN A 223 2.89 -7.17 -8.91
N VAL A 224 3.92 -7.63 -8.22
CA VAL A 224 5.25 -7.88 -8.77
C VAL A 224 5.48 -9.37 -8.76
N ASP A 225 5.67 -9.94 -9.94
CA ASP A 225 6.00 -11.35 -10.10
C ASP A 225 7.50 -11.55 -9.88
N ILE A 226 7.85 -12.34 -8.87
CA ILE A 226 9.22 -12.69 -8.49
C ILE A 226 9.45 -14.15 -8.91
N PRO A 227 10.26 -14.40 -9.96
CA PRO A 227 10.63 -15.76 -10.34
C PRO A 227 11.37 -16.46 -9.20
N ALA A 228 11.10 -17.74 -8.96
CA ALA A 228 11.81 -18.53 -7.95
C ALA A 228 13.33 -18.49 -8.11
N ALA A 229 13.85 -18.35 -9.34
CA ALA A 229 15.27 -18.22 -9.62
C ALA A 229 15.94 -16.97 -9.01
N GLN A 230 15.18 -15.95 -8.62
CA GLN A 230 15.70 -14.78 -7.90
C GLN A 230 15.74 -14.98 -6.39
N LEU A 231 15.14 -16.06 -5.89
CA LEU A 231 15.07 -16.39 -4.47
C LEU A 231 16.06 -17.51 -4.15
N MET A 232 16.53 -17.51 -2.91
CA MET A 232 17.46 -18.50 -2.39
C MET A 232 16.86 -19.21 -1.20
N HIS A 233 17.27 -20.45 -0.95
CA HIS A 233 17.00 -21.10 0.32
C HIS A 233 17.70 -20.33 1.45
N GLY A 234 16.98 -19.94 2.50
CA GLY A 234 17.51 -19.15 3.59
C GLY A 234 17.11 -17.66 3.51
N GLU A 235 18.03 -16.79 3.92
CA GLU A 235 17.81 -15.34 3.97
C GLU A 235 17.72 -14.75 2.56
N ASN A 236 16.67 -13.97 2.34
CA ASN A 236 16.43 -13.17 1.14
C ASN A 236 16.17 -11.72 1.54
N THR A 237 16.46 -10.79 0.63
CA THR A 237 16.20 -9.37 0.83
C THR A 237 15.45 -8.79 -0.37
N ILE A 238 14.32 -8.14 -0.11
CA ILE A 238 13.66 -7.25 -1.08
C ILE A 238 14.10 -5.82 -0.81
N TYR A 239 14.52 -5.11 -1.84
CA TYR A 239 14.88 -3.70 -1.80
C TYR A 239 13.76 -2.87 -2.42
N LEU A 240 13.24 -1.91 -1.67
CA LEU A 240 12.25 -0.93 -2.10
C LEU A 240 12.92 0.43 -2.22
N THR A 241 13.20 0.88 -3.43
CA THR A 241 13.87 2.16 -3.69
C THR A 241 12.87 3.21 -4.15
N GLN A 242 12.78 4.31 -3.42
CA GLN A 242 12.17 5.54 -3.92
C GLN A 242 13.24 6.30 -4.71
N ALA A 243 13.13 6.35 -6.03
CA ALA A 243 14.21 6.82 -6.90
C ALA A 243 14.27 8.35 -7.10
N LYS A 244 13.23 9.10 -6.71
CA LYS A 244 13.11 10.54 -7.01
C LYS A 244 13.51 11.41 -5.82
N SER A 245 14.55 12.24 -5.99
CA SER A 245 15.16 12.99 -4.90
C SER A 245 15.26 14.50 -5.14
N SER A 246 14.28 15.09 -5.82
CA SER A 246 14.25 16.53 -6.14
C SER A 246 13.55 17.41 -5.09
N SER A 247 12.79 16.83 -4.16
CA SER A 247 11.96 17.56 -3.19
C SER A 247 11.83 16.81 -1.86
N PRO A 248 11.70 17.52 -0.72
CA PRO A 248 11.50 16.89 0.59
C PRO A 248 10.19 16.12 0.70
N PHE A 249 9.19 16.46 -0.12
CA PHE A 249 7.86 15.86 -0.06
C PHE A 249 7.70 14.67 -1.00
N GLN A 250 8.72 14.35 -1.80
CA GLN A 250 8.71 13.14 -2.60
C GLN A 250 8.79 11.94 -1.67
N GLY A 251 7.72 11.15 -1.68
CA GLY A 251 7.67 9.93 -0.93
C GLY A 251 6.45 9.08 -1.21
N ILE A 252 6.44 7.93 -0.56
CA ILE A 252 5.44 6.88 -0.67
C ILE A 252 4.96 6.53 0.73
N MET A 253 3.64 6.46 0.92
CA MET A 253 3.04 5.86 2.10
C MET A 253 2.57 4.46 1.75
N TYR A 254 3.03 3.47 2.50
CA TYR A 254 2.55 2.11 2.35
C TYR A 254 1.23 1.94 3.09
N ASP A 255 0.38 1.06 2.59
CA ASP A 255 -0.82 0.55 3.27
C ASP A 255 -0.53 -0.88 3.70
N TYR A 256 -0.23 -1.73 2.73
CA TYR A 256 -0.04 -3.15 2.99
C TYR A 256 0.93 -3.78 2.00
N ILE A 257 1.83 -4.60 2.51
CA ILE A 257 2.81 -5.33 1.71
C ILE A 257 2.66 -6.81 2.02
N ARG A 258 2.57 -7.64 0.98
CA ARG A 258 2.39 -9.09 1.16
C ARG A 258 3.22 -9.85 0.15
N LEU A 259 3.93 -10.88 0.60
CA LEU A 259 4.53 -11.88 -0.29
C LEU A 259 3.71 -13.16 -0.28
N GLU A 260 3.30 -13.60 -1.46
CA GLU A 260 2.59 -14.85 -1.70
C GLU A 260 3.49 -15.85 -2.42
N GLY A 261 3.34 -17.12 -2.04
CA GLY A 261 3.97 -18.23 -2.72
C GLY A 261 3.28 -18.51 -4.05
N PRO A 262 3.87 -19.38 -4.89
CA PRO A 262 3.21 -19.84 -6.10
C PRO A 262 1.86 -20.48 -5.79
N SER A 263 0.93 -20.32 -6.73
CA SER A 263 -0.37 -20.98 -6.66
C SER A 263 -0.16 -22.49 -6.58
N PRO A 264 -0.82 -23.21 -5.65
CA PRO A 264 -0.81 -24.65 -5.68
C PRO A 264 -1.32 -25.10 -7.04
N ILE A 265 -0.55 -25.95 -7.75
CA ILE A 265 -1.06 -26.58 -8.96
C ILE A 265 -2.30 -27.36 -8.52
N ASN A 266 -3.48 -26.93 -8.94
CA ASN A 266 -4.67 -27.77 -8.87
C ASN A 266 -4.40 -28.98 -9.75
N SER A 267 -3.92 -30.07 -9.15
CA SER A 267 -3.90 -31.38 -9.76
C SER A 267 -5.36 -31.80 -9.91
N TYR A 268 -5.99 -31.35 -11.00
CA TYR A 268 -7.19 -32.01 -11.52
C TYR A 268 -6.73 -33.38 -12.03
N THR A 269 -6.67 -34.35 -11.12
CA THR A 269 -6.75 -35.77 -11.46
C THR A 269 -8.20 -36.16 -11.66
#